data_AF-A0A537ZGV9-F1
#
_entry.id   AF-A0A537ZGV9-F1
#
_cell.length_a   1.000
_cell.length_b   1.000
_cell.length_c   1.000
_cell.angle_alpha   90.00
_cell.angle_beta   90.00
_cell.angle_gamma   90.00
#
_symmetry.space_group_name_H-M   'P 1'
#
loop_
_entity.id
_entity.type
_entity.pdbx_description
1 polymer ?
#
loop_
_entity_poly.entity_id
_entity_poly.type
_entity_poly.pdbx_seq_one_letter_code
_entity_poly.pdbx_strand_id
1 'polypeptide(L)'
;MWTRRDTVIEDEVASGGSPVWSPAQIVAVVLGIAATAFGAVALARTGIHPNALPDPRTTVLGFPHTQVLAYAEIAFGLLMIIAGMAPVAGTSLMSFLGAVALALGVVVVAKVWPARMAHWLGVAPNDGWLFLAVGGVALLAALMLPVFGGSTYAHRRRRVVGPNTY
;
A
#
# COMPACT_ATOMS: atom_id res chain seq x y z
N MET A 1 -35.78 -50.68 34.81
CA MET A 1 -35.05 -50.60 33.52
C MET A 1 -34.73 -49.12 33.29
N TRP A 2 -33.48 -48.69 33.51
CA TRP A 2 -33.06 -47.28 33.40
C TRP A 2 -32.65 -46.99 31.95
N THR A 3 -33.38 -46.12 31.25
CA THR A 3 -33.01 -45.66 29.91
C THR A 3 -31.97 -44.54 30.05
N ARG A 4 -30.71 -44.84 29.73
CA ARG A 4 -29.64 -43.83 29.68
C ARG A 4 -30.01 -42.83 28.59
N ARG A 5 -30.33 -41.59 28.97
CA ARG A 5 -30.53 -40.50 28.00
C ARG A 5 -29.15 -40.02 27.58
N ASP A 6 -28.71 -40.44 26.40
CA ASP A 6 -27.44 -40.02 25.84
C ASP A 6 -27.58 -38.56 25.40
N THR A 7 -27.13 -37.62 26.24
CA THR A 7 -26.96 -36.23 25.82
C THR A 7 -25.82 -36.17 24.82
N VAL A 8 -26.13 -35.89 23.56
CA VAL A 8 -25.13 -35.68 22.52
C VAL A 8 -24.47 -34.33 22.80
N ILE A 9 -23.17 -34.34 23.12
CA ILE A 9 -22.36 -33.13 23.26
C ILE A 9 -21.73 -32.87 21.90
N GLU A 10 -22.22 -31.86 21.19
CA GLU A 10 -21.55 -31.34 19.99
C GLU A 10 -20.54 -30.28 20.42
N ASP A 11 -19.27 -30.54 20.14
CA ASP A 11 -18.21 -29.55 20.30
C ASP A 11 -18.20 -28.66 19.05
N GLU A 12 -18.89 -27.52 19.13
CA GLU A 12 -18.79 -26.50 18.09
C GLU A 12 -17.52 -25.68 18.35
N VAL A 13 -16.49 -25.93 17.53
CA VAL A 13 -15.25 -25.16 17.56
C VAL A 13 -15.47 -23.92 16.72
N ALA A 14 -15.91 -22.83 17.36
CA ALA A 14 -15.95 -21.52 16.71
C ALA A 14 -14.51 -20.97 16.66
N SER A 15 -13.92 -20.99 15.47
CA SER A 15 -12.61 -20.40 15.19
C SER A 15 -12.75 -18.89 15.06
N GLY A 16 -12.52 -18.14 16.14
CA GLY A 16 -12.44 -16.68 16.12
C GLY A 16 -10.98 -16.24 16.22
N GLY A 17 -10.44 -15.63 15.16
CA GLY A 17 -9.12 -15.02 15.16
C GLY A 17 -9.20 -13.51 15.39
N SER A 18 -8.25 -12.94 16.14
CA SER A 18 -8.06 -11.48 16.15
C SER A 18 -7.58 -11.01 14.76
N PRO A 19 -8.09 -9.90 14.20
CA PRO A 19 -7.57 -9.34 12.96
C PRO A 19 -6.06 -9.11 13.05
N VAL A 20 -5.33 -9.48 12.00
CA VAL A 20 -3.91 -9.15 11.84
C VAL A 20 -3.83 -7.70 11.36
N TRP A 21 -3.03 -6.86 12.01
CA TRP A 21 -2.87 -5.46 11.64
C TRP A 21 -1.43 -4.98 11.85
N SER A 22 -0.95 -4.09 10.99
CA SER A 22 0.39 -3.48 11.09
C SER A 22 0.31 -1.95 10.99
N PRO A 23 1.05 -1.19 11.82
CA PRO A 23 1.20 0.25 11.65
C PRO A 23 1.72 0.66 10.26
N ALA A 24 2.46 -0.23 9.58
CA ALA A 24 2.90 -0.01 8.19
C ALA A 24 1.73 0.23 7.23
N GLN A 25 0.56 -0.36 7.51
CA GLN A 25 -0.65 -0.16 6.71
C GLN A 25 -1.14 1.29 6.74
N ILE A 26 -1.08 1.95 7.91
CA ILE A 26 -1.45 3.36 8.04
C ILE A 26 -0.48 4.21 7.21
N VAL A 27 0.81 3.94 7.32
CA VAL A 27 1.83 4.65 6.53
C VAL A 27 1.59 4.45 5.03
N ALA A 28 1.29 3.23 4.60
CA ALA A 28 0.98 2.93 3.21
C ALA A 28 -0.22 3.72 2.70
N VAL A 29 -1.32 3.76 3.45
CA VAL A 29 -2.52 4.53 3.08
C VAL A 29 -2.23 6.04 3.05
N VAL A 30 -1.56 6.58 4.06
CA VAL A 30 -1.25 8.02 4.13
C VAL A 30 -0.35 8.45 2.96
N LEU A 31 0.73 7.70 2.71
CA LEU A 31 1.62 7.96 1.58
C LEU A 31 0.88 7.80 0.24
N GLY A 32 0.03 6.78 0.14
CA GLY A 32 -0.76 6.53 -1.05
C GLY A 32 -1.74 7.65 -1.37
N ILE A 33 -2.46 8.16 -0.36
CA ILE A 33 -3.36 9.31 -0.49
C ILE A 33 -2.57 10.56 -0.91
N ALA A 34 -1.45 10.85 -0.24
CA ALA A 34 -0.62 12.01 -0.55
C ALA A 34 -0.10 11.97 -1.99
N ALA A 35 0.46 10.84 -2.42
CA ALA A 35 0.95 10.64 -3.80
C ALA A 35 -0.19 10.76 -4.82
N THR A 36 -1.35 10.15 -4.54
CA THR A 36 -2.51 10.22 -5.43
C THR A 36 -3.00 11.65 -5.59
N ALA A 37 -3.13 12.40 -4.49
CA ALA A 37 -3.57 13.79 -4.51
C ALA A 37 -2.57 14.68 -5.24
N PHE A 38 -1.27 14.50 -4.99
CA PHE A 38 -0.22 15.28 -5.66
C PHE A 38 -0.18 15.01 -7.16
N GLY A 39 -0.22 13.74 -7.58
CA GLY A 39 -0.30 13.36 -8.99
C GLY A 39 -1.58 13.87 -9.66
N ALA A 40 -2.73 13.85 -8.97
CA ALA A 40 -3.97 14.41 -9.49
C ALA A 40 -3.92 15.93 -9.68
N VAL A 41 -3.35 16.66 -8.71
CA VAL A 41 -3.13 18.11 -8.84
C VAL A 41 -2.16 18.42 -9.98
N ALA A 42 -1.09 17.63 -10.12
CA ALA A 42 -0.16 17.78 -11.21
C ALA A 42 -0.81 17.50 -12.58
N LEU A 43 -1.64 16.46 -12.68
CA LEU A 43 -2.38 16.16 -13.90
C LEU A 43 -3.39 17.26 -14.26
N ALA A 44 -4.10 17.78 -13.26
CA ALA A 44 -5.04 18.88 -13.45
C ALA A 44 -4.35 20.17 -13.94
N ARG A 45 -3.11 20.41 -13.49
CA ARG A 45 -2.31 21.59 -13.91
C ARG A 45 -1.62 21.41 -15.26
N THR A 46 -1.09 20.21 -15.54
CA THR A 46 -0.42 19.88 -16.81
C THR A 46 -1.40 19.70 -17.97
N GLY A 47 -2.69 19.53 -17.68
CA GLY A 47 -3.73 19.22 -18.66
C GLY A 47 -3.61 17.79 -19.21
N ILE A 48 -4.58 17.37 -20.02
CA ILE A 48 -4.54 16.07 -20.73
C ILE A 48 -4.28 16.37 -22.21
N HIS A 49 -3.05 16.12 -22.67
CA HIS A 49 -2.66 16.33 -24.06
C HIS A 49 -2.09 15.04 -24.66
N PRO A 50 -2.94 14.16 -25.22
CA PRO A 50 -2.54 12.83 -25.71
C PRO A 50 -1.41 12.86 -26.76
N ASN A 51 -1.27 13.98 -27.48
CA ASN A 51 -0.40 14.12 -28.64
C ASN A 51 0.95 14.80 -28.35
N ALA A 52 1.24 15.14 -27.08
CA ALA A 52 2.47 15.87 -26.70
C ALA A 52 2.86 15.55 -25.24
N LEU A 53 3.04 14.24 -24.97
CA LEU A 53 3.31 13.63 -23.66
C LEU A 53 4.64 14.03 -22.97
N PRO A 54 5.77 14.33 -23.67
CA PRO A 54 7.05 14.58 -23.01
C PRO A 54 7.33 16.04 -22.66
N ASP A 55 6.49 16.98 -23.11
CA ASP A 55 6.81 18.40 -23.01
C ASP A 55 6.54 18.93 -21.58
N PRO A 56 7.55 19.38 -20.81
CA PRO A 56 7.35 19.87 -19.45
C PRO A 56 6.65 21.24 -19.51
N ARG A 57 5.33 21.27 -19.35
CA ARG A 57 4.57 22.53 -19.52
C ARG A 57 4.35 23.33 -18.25
N THR A 58 4.48 22.73 -17.06
CA THR A 58 4.05 23.40 -15.82
C THR A 58 4.86 23.03 -14.59
N THR A 59 5.06 24.01 -13.72
CA THR A 59 5.66 23.84 -12.40
C THR A 59 4.57 23.59 -11.35
N VAL A 60 4.69 22.52 -10.57
CA VAL A 60 3.78 22.17 -9.47
C VAL A 60 4.58 22.26 -8.17
N LEU A 61 4.20 23.19 -7.28
CA LEU A 61 4.91 23.43 -6.02
C LEU A 61 6.42 23.69 -6.17
N GLY A 62 6.84 24.29 -7.29
CA GLY A 62 8.25 24.63 -7.56
C GLY A 62 9.04 23.55 -8.30
N PHE A 63 8.43 22.40 -8.60
CA PHE A 63 9.04 21.31 -9.36
C PHE A 63 8.46 21.21 -10.77
N PRO A 64 9.27 21.08 -11.83
CA PRO A 64 8.77 20.80 -13.17
C PRO A 64 8.09 19.42 -13.19
N HIS A 65 6.85 19.37 -13.68
CA HIS A 65 6.09 18.13 -13.75
C HIS A 65 5.74 17.80 -15.20
N THR A 66 5.88 16.53 -15.55
CA THR A 66 5.38 15.98 -16.81
C THR A 66 4.08 15.21 -16.59
N GLN A 67 3.27 15.08 -17.64
CA GLN A 67 2.04 14.30 -17.61
C GLN A 67 2.33 12.82 -17.28
N VAL A 68 3.42 12.27 -17.81
CA VAL A 68 3.85 10.88 -17.56
C VAL A 68 4.16 10.66 -16.07
N LEU A 69 4.86 11.61 -15.44
CA LEU A 69 5.17 11.54 -14.02
C LEU A 69 3.90 11.60 -13.17
N ALA A 70 2.97 12.50 -13.50
CA ALA A 70 1.69 12.63 -12.80
C ALA A 70 0.87 11.32 -12.83
N TYR A 71 0.81 10.63 -13.97
CA TYR A 71 0.16 9.32 -14.07
C TYR A 71 0.87 8.25 -13.23
N ALA A 72 2.20 8.21 -13.27
CA ALA A 72 2.99 7.26 -12.48
C ALA A 72 2.77 7.47 -10.97
N GLU A 73 2.67 8.73 -10.54
CA GLU A 73 2.47 9.11 -9.14
C GLU A 73 1.07 8.74 -8.63
N ILE A 74 0.03 8.92 -9.47
CA ILE A 74 -1.33 8.43 -9.19
C ILE A 74 -1.32 6.90 -9.09
N ALA A 75 -0.71 6.20 -10.06
CA ALA A 75 -0.65 4.74 -10.05
C ALA A 75 0.06 4.20 -8.81
N PHE A 76 1.21 4.79 -8.46
CA PHE A 76 1.93 4.48 -7.23
C PHE A 76 1.07 4.70 -5.98
N GLY A 77 0.40 5.85 -5.91
CA GLY A 77 -0.46 6.20 -4.78
C GLY A 77 -1.59 5.20 -4.56
N LEU A 78 -2.27 4.81 -5.64
CA LEU A 78 -3.33 3.79 -5.60
C LEU A 78 -2.79 2.42 -5.17
N LEU A 79 -1.65 1.99 -5.70
CA LEU A 79 -1.03 0.72 -5.30
C LEU A 79 -0.62 0.72 -3.82
N MET A 80 -0.15 1.86 -3.28
CA MET A 80 0.15 2.01 -1.86
C MET A 80 -1.11 1.95 -0.98
N ILE A 81 -2.22 2.54 -1.41
CA ILE A 81 -3.51 2.40 -0.72
C ILE A 81 -3.93 0.93 -0.68
N ILE A 82 -3.86 0.23 -1.82
CA ILE A 82 -4.19 -1.20 -1.93
C ILE A 82 -3.27 -2.03 -1.01
N ALA A 83 -1.98 -1.74 -0.98
CA ALA A 83 -1.03 -2.38 -0.08
C ALA A 83 -1.44 -2.18 1.39
N GLY A 84 -1.87 -0.98 1.76
CA GLY A 84 -2.37 -0.71 3.11
C GLY A 84 -3.60 -1.53 3.51
N MET A 85 -4.43 -1.98 2.56
CA MET A 85 -5.64 -2.75 2.84
C MET A 85 -5.38 -4.23 3.17
N ALA A 86 -4.18 -4.76 2.91
CA ALA A 86 -3.85 -6.18 3.10
C ALA A 86 -2.74 -6.38 4.16
N PRO A 87 -3.02 -6.89 5.37
CA PRO A 87 -2.03 -6.95 6.45
C PRO A 87 -0.83 -7.85 6.17
N VAL A 88 -1.03 -8.96 5.47
CA VAL A 88 0.02 -9.95 5.20
C VAL A 88 0.64 -9.76 3.82
N ALA A 89 -0.19 -9.72 2.77
CA ALA A 89 0.28 -9.54 1.39
C ALA A 89 0.66 -8.08 1.06
N GLY A 90 0.15 -7.10 1.81
CA GLY A 90 0.42 -5.70 1.56
C GLY A 90 1.82 -5.25 1.98
N THR A 91 2.42 -5.89 2.98
CA THR A 91 3.77 -5.55 3.44
C THR A 91 4.83 -5.84 2.38
N SER A 92 4.69 -6.93 1.61
CA SER A 92 5.60 -7.24 0.50
C SER A 92 5.40 -6.31 -0.70
N LEU A 93 4.15 -5.93 -1.00
CA LEU A 93 3.86 -4.95 -2.04
C LEU A 93 4.39 -3.56 -1.65
N MET A 94 4.21 -3.15 -0.39
CA MET A 94 4.70 -1.88 0.13
C MET A 94 6.23 -1.81 0.12
N SER A 95 6.93 -2.88 0.51
CA SER A 95 8.39 -2.92 0.47
C SER A 95 8.92 -2.91 -0.96
N PHE A 96 8.28 -3.64 -1.88
CA PHE A 96 8.62 -3.59 -3.30
C PHE A 96 8.41 -2.19 -3.89
N LEU A 97 7.24 -1.58 -3.68
CA LEU A 97 6.93 -0.23 -4.16
C LEU A 97 7.87 0.81 -3.55
N GLY A 98 8.16 0.71 -2.24
CA GLY A 98 9.12 1.57 -1.55
C GLY A 98 10.53 1.44 -2.11
N ALA A 99 11.00 0.21 -2.36
CA ALA A 99 12.30 -0.04 -2.96
C ALA A 99 12.40 0.51 -4.39
N VAL A 100 11.37 0.34 -5.21
CA VAL A 100 11.30 0.88 -6.57
C VAL A 100 11.32 2.42 -6.53
N ALA A 101 10.50 3.04 -5.67
CA ALA A 101 10.46 4.49 -5.52
C ALA A 101 11.81 5.06 -5.05
N LEU A 102 12.46 4.40 -4.08
CA LEU A 102 13.78 4.79 -3.58
C LEU A 102 14.84 4.64 -4.67
N ALA A 103 14.85 3.54 -5.40
CA ALA A 103 15.78 3.32 -6.51
C ALA A 103 15.62 4.39 -7.60
N LEU A 104 14.38 4.72 -7.97
CA LEU A 104 14.08 5.81 -8.92
C LEU A 104 14.57 7.17 -8.40
N GLY A 105 14.34 7.49 -7.12
CA GLY A 105 14.86 8.71 -6.49
C GLY A 105 16.39 8.78 -6.53
N VAL A 106 17.08 7.68 -6.20
CA VAL A 106 18.55 7.59 -6.26
C VAL A 106 19.06 7.82 -7.69
N VAL A 107 18.49 7.15 -8.69
CA VAL A 107 18.91 7.28 -10.09
C VAL A 107 18.72 8.72 -10.58
N VAL A 108 17.63 9.37 -10.20
CA VAL A 108 17.37 10.78 -10.52
C VAL A 108 18.39 11.71 -9.86
N VAL A 109 18.58 11.60 -8.54
CA VAL A 109 19.51 12.48 -7.78
C VAL A 109 20.95 12.29 -8.26
N ALA A 110 21.37 11.05 -8.48
CA ALA A 110 22.72 10.72 -8.90
C ALA A 110 23.01 11.11 -10.36
N LYS A 111 22.02 11.65 -11.10
CA LYS A 111 22.15 12.05 -12.51
C LYS A 111 22.72 10.94 -13.39
N VAL A 112 22.46 9.68 -13.03
CA VAL A 112 22.99 8.50 -13.75
C VAL A 112 22.29 8.35 -15.11
N TRP A 113 21.21 9.10 -15.34
CA TRP A 113 20.41 9.02 -16.56
C TRP A 113 21.01 9.81 -17.75
N PRO A 114 21.12 9.22 -18.95
CA PRO A 114 21.40 9.97 -20.18
C PRO A 114 20.36 11.08 -20.43
N ALA A 115 20.84 12.27 -20.83
CA ALA A 115 20.07 13.51 -20.96
C ALA A 115 18.77 13.41 -21.79
N ARG A 116 18.68 12.43 -22.71
CA ARG A 116 17.46 12.16 -23.49
C ARG A 116 16.29 11.64 -22.65
N MET A 117 16.53 10.83 -21.62
CA MET A 117 15.45 10.30 -20.77
C MET A 117 15.06 11.27 -19.66
N ALA A 118 16.00 12.12 -19.18
CA ALA A 118 15.68 13.23 -18.28
C ALA A 118 14.70 14.23 -18.92
N HIS A 119 14.80 14.44 -20.24
CA HIS A 119 13.88 15.29 -20.99
C HIS A 119 12.48 14.66 -21.13
N TRP A 120 12.40 13.34 -21.30
CA TRP A 120 11.12 12.61 -21.42
C TRP A 120 10.35 12.51 -20.09
N LEU A 121 11.08 12.38 -18.98
CA LEU A 121 10.49 12.39 -17.64
C LEU A 121 10.30 13.82 -17.09
N GLY A 122 10.94 14.81 -17.72
CA GLY A 122 10.95 16.24 -17.35
C GLY A 122 11.41 16.50 -15.92
N VAL A 123 12.37 15.70 -15.47
CA VAL A 123 12.87 15.69 -14.10
C VAL A 123 14.01 16.69 -13.99
N ALA A 124 13.82 17.76 -13.20
CA ALA A 124 14.91 18.64 -12.81
C ALA A 124 15.75 17.98 -11.70
N PRO A 125 17.03 18.36 -11.54
CA PRO A 125 17.92 17.81 -10.51
C PRO A 125 17.40 17.90 -9.07
N ASN A 126 16.45 18.80 -8.79
CA ASN A 126 15.87 18.99 -7.46
C ASN A 126 14.69 18.04 -7.14
N ASP A 127 14.07 17.40 -8.14
CA ASP A 127 12.84 16.61 -7.93
C ASP A 127 13.13 15.24 -7.31
N GLY A 128 14.35 14.72 -7.48
CA GLY A 128 14.75 13.39 -7.00
C GLY A 128 14.69 13.21 -5.48
N TRP A 129 14.77 14.31 -4.71
CA TRP A 129 14.71 14.29 -3.26
C TRP A 129 13.34 13.84 -2.72
N LEU A 130 12.25 14.17 -3.41
CA LEU A 130 10.90 13.76 -3.02
C LEU A 130 10.72 12.24 -3.17
N PHE A 131 11.14 11.68 -4.30
CA PHE A 131 11.12 10.24 -4.53
C PHE A 131 12.01 9.49 -3.54
N LEU A 132 13.19 10.05 -3.24
CA LEU A 132 14.12 9.46 -2.28
C LEU A 132 13.55 9.48 -0.85
N ALA A 133 12.92 10.59 -0.44
CA ALA A 133 12.26 10.69 0.86
C ALA A 133 11.05 9.76 0.98
N VAL A 134 10.14 9.78 0.00
CA VAL A 134 8.92 8.95 0.02
C VAL A 134 9.28 7.46 -0.06
N GLY A 135 10.18 7.07 -0.97
CA GLY A 135 10.66 5.71 -1.09
C GLY A 135 11.39 5.23 0.17
N GLY A 136 12.22 6.08 0.75
CA GLY A 136 12.94 5.79 2.00
C GLY A 136 12.00 5.59 3.18
N VAL A 137 11.04 6.49 3.37
CA VAL A 137 10.04 6.39 4.44
C VAL A 137 9.17 5.14 4.26
N ALA A 138 8.70 4.86 3.04
CA ALA A 138 7.91 3.67 2.75
C ALA A 138 8.69 2.38 3.03
N LEU A 139 9.95 2.30 2.59
CA LEU A 139 10.80 1.12 2.78
C LEU A 139 11.13 0.90 4.26
N LEU A 140 11.50 1.96 4.97
CA LEU A 140 11.79 1.88 6.41
C LEU A 140 10.55 1.49 7.20
N ALA A 141 9.38 2.05 6.89
CA ALA A 141 8.13 1.67 7.53
C ALA A 141 7.78 0.19 7.30
N ALA A 142 7.97 -0.31 6.08
CA ALA A 142 7.72 -1.72 5.76
C ALA A 142 8.70 -2.68 6.48
N LEU A 143 9.95 -2.27 6.70
CA LEU A 143 10.97 -3.11 7.32
C LEU A 143 10.99 -3.04 8.85
N MET A 144 10.68 -1.87 9.42
CA MET A 144 10.86 -1.60 10.85
C MET A 144 9.58 -1.77 11.66
N LEU A 145 8.41 -1.68 11.03
CA LEU A 145 7.14 -1.73 11.77
C LEU A 145 6.65 -3.18 11.94
N PRO A 146 6.52 -3.67 13.18
CA PRO A 146 6.09 -5.03 13.45
C PRO A 146 4.63 -5.25 13.05
N VAL A 147 4.32 -6.48 12.62
CA VAL A 147 2.94 -6.95 12.40
C VAL A 147 2.39 -7.47 13.72
N PHE A 148 1.24 -6.96 14.15
CA PHE A 148 0.56 -7.37 15.38
C PHE A 148 -0.68 -8.23 15.06
N GLY A 149 -1.01 -9.16 15.96
CA GLY A 149 -2.21 -10.01 15.86
C GLY A 149 -1.95 -11.43 15.38
N GLY A 150 -3.02 -12.21 15.21
CA GLY A 150 -2.97 -13.60 14.75
C GLY A 150 -3.15 -14.67 15.83
N SER A 151 -3.66 -14.31 17.02
CA SER A 151 -4.06 -15.33 17.99
C SER A 151 -5.36 -16.02 17.52
N THR A 152 -5.21 -17.26 17.08
CA THR A 152 -6.33 -18.17 16.86
C THR A 152 -6.82 -18.64 18.23
N TYR A 153 -7.89 -18.03 18.73
CA TYR A 153 -8.55 -18.54 19.93
C TYR A 153 -9.58 -19.57 19.49
N ALA A 154 -9.33 -20.84 19.82
CA ALA A 154 -10.35 -21.88 19.70
C ALA A 154 -11.35 -21.67 20.83
N HIS A 155 -12.47 -21.00 20.55
CA HIS A 155 -13.54 -20.88 21.53
C HIS A 155 -14.31 -22.20 21.54
N ARG A 156 -13.96 -23.11 22.45
CA ARG A 156 -14.69 -24.38 22.61
C ARG A 156 -16.06 -24.08 23.23
N ARG A 157 -17.08 -23.92 22.40
CA ARG A 157 -18.46 -23.70 22.86
C ARG A 157 -19.10 -25.07 23.03
N ARG A 158 -19.35 -25.46 24.29
CA ARG A 158 -20.00 -26.72 24.60
C ARG A 158 -21.50 -26.54 24.45
N ARG A 159 -22.06 -26.98 23.32
CA ARG A 159 -23.51 -26.94 23.09
C ARG A 159 -24.10 -28.25 23.61
N VAL A 160 -24.89 -28.17 24.67
CA VAL A 160 -25.67 -29.33 25.14
C VAL A 160 -26.93 -29.38 24.28
N VAL A 161 -26.96 -30.32 23.33
CA VAL A 161 -28.16 -30.57 22.52
C VAL A 161 -29.07 -31.46 23.35
N GLY A 162 -30.27 -30.96 23.65
CA GLY A 162 -31.30 -31.73 24.35
C GLY A 162 -31.68 -32.97 23.54
N PRO A 163 -32.21 -34.02 24.19
CA PRO A 163 -32.56 -35.27 23.50
C PRO A 163 -33.54 -34.99 22.36
N ASN A 164 -33.27 -35.55 21.18
CA ASN A 164 -34.17 -35.48 20.02
C ASN A 164 -35.54 -36.06 20.41
N THR A 165 -36.53 -35.20 20.54
CA THR A 165 -37.94 -35.60 20.57
C THR A 165 -38.37 -35.78 19.12
N TYR A 166 -38.35 -37.03 18.64
CA TYR A 166 -39.04 -37.44 17.42
C TYR A 166 -40.54 -37.58 17.70
#